data_AF-A0A7C3GHW0-F1
#
_entry.id   AF-A0A7C3GHW0-F1
#
_cell.length_a   1.000
_cell.length_b   1.000
_cell.length_c   1.000
_cell.angle_alpha   90.00
_cell.angle_beta   90.00
_cell.angle_gamma   90.00
#
_symmetry.space_group_name_H-M   'P 1'
#
loop_
_entity.id
_entity.type
_entity.pdbx_description
1 polymer ?
#
loop_
_entity_poly.entity_id
_entity_poly.type
_entity_poly.pdbx_seq_one_letter_code
_entity_poly.pdbx_strand_id
1 'polypeptide(L)'
;MKPSLAVLEEELEALSRHFQAGLDPFGTLNFYLEGAPGGATALVWAPWEKGPEVLRTLADLSFRGRALVALAPEAGDATPFTALVRHHRPRYALLLTLGEGLFHRFPGFKEVEAGEEVERVPLDDPRPARVVSRTAPTGLRYREVRTFPAWESPALDGARPTAEAPLGAAALAEGALPYGVGEGKLSSSLKRALSALGLLREG
;
A
#
# COMPACT_ATOMS: atom_id res chain seq x y z
N MET A 1 5.23 -20.06 -11.34
CA MET A 1 5.83 -19.28 -12.45
C MET A 1 5.32 -17.86 -12.31
N LYS A 2 6.19 -16.85 -12.15
CA LYS A 2 5.73 -15.45 -12.09
C LYS A 2 5.25 -15.04 -13.51
N PRO A 3 4.08 -14.40 -13.67
CA PRO A 3 3.68 -13.88 -14.97
C PRO A 3 4.71 -12.83 -15.44
N SER A 4 4.99 -12.78 -16.74
CA SER A 4 5.85 -11.76 -17.31
C SER A 4 5.12 -10.42 -17.38
N LEU A 5 5.86 -9.32 -17.27
CA LEU A 5 5.32 -7.96 -17.38
C LEU A 5 4.53 -7.78 -18.69
N ALA A 6 5.02 -8.35 -19.78
CA ALA A 6 4.37 -8.30 -21.09
C ALA A 6 2.96 -8.95 -21.11
N VAL A 7 2.78 -10.08 -20.42
CA VAL A 7 1.46 -10.74 -20.33
C VAL A 7 0.49 -9.90 -19.49
N LEU A 8 0.98 -9.25 -18.44
CA LEU A 8 0.16 -8.37 -17.62
C LEU A 8 -0.21 -7.08 -18.38
N GLU A 9 0.71 -6.50 -19.15
CA GLU A 9 0.45 -5.31 -19.97
C GLU A 9 -0.63 -5.55 -21.03
N GLU A 10 -0.61 -6.71 -21.69
CA GLU A 10 -1.58 -7.07 -22.73
C GLU A 10 -3.00 -7.27 -22.16
N GLU A 11 -3.09 -7.96 -21.01
CA GLU A 11 -4.34 -8.12 -20.24
C GLU A 11 -4.84 -6.77 -19.70
N LEU A 12 -3.93 -5.89 -19.28
CA LEU A 12 -4.25 -4.54 -18.82
C LEU A 12 -4.72 -3.62 -19.95
N GLU A 13 -4.16 -3.73 -21.14
CA GLU A 13 -4.60 -2.97 -22.31
C GLU A 13 -6.01 -3.40 -22.75
N ALA A 14 -6.35 -4.69 -22.61
CA ALA A 14 -7.69 -5.20 -22.84
C ALA A 14 -8.68 -4.72 -21.75
N LEU A 15 -8.25 -4.73 -20.48
CA LEU A 15 -9.04 -4.24 -19.34
C LEU A 15 -9.18 -2.72 -19.31
N SER A 16 -8.19 -1.96 -19.82
CA SER A 16 -8.16 -0.48 -19.77
C SER A 16 -9.25 0.17 -20.63
N ARG A 17 -9.79 -0.58 -21.59
CA ARG A 17 -10.96 -0.18 -22.39
C ARG A 17 -12.27 -0.18 -21.59
N HIS A 18 -12.27 -0.80 -20.40
CA HIS A 18 -13.43 -0.96 -19.53
C HIS A 18 -13.18 -0.50 -18.07
N PHE A 19 -11.92 -0.32 -17.66
CA PHE A 19 -11.47 0.12 -16.33
C PHE A 19 -10.32 1.14 -16.46
N GLN A 20 -10.21 2.16 -15.61
CA GLN A 20 -8.97 2.97 -15.59
C GLN A 20 -7.86 2.19 -14.87
N ALA A 21 -7.17 1.32 -15.61
CA ALA A 21 -5.98 0.62 -15.19
C ALA A 21 -4.75 1.22 -15.88
N GLY A 22 -3.65 1.38 -15.14
CA GLY A 22 -2.43 1.97 -15.66
C GLY A 22 -1.18 1.49 -14.95
N LEU A 23 -0.05 1.59 -15.63
CA LEU A 23 1.27 1.40 -15.07
C LEU A 23 1.90 2.78 -14.88
N ASP A 24 2.29 3.11 -13.65
CA ASP A 24 3.00 4.37 -13.39
C ASP A 24 4.49 4.28 -13.77
N PRO A 25 5.23 5.41 -13.81
CA PRO A 25 6.65 5.40 -14.12
C PRO A 25 7.52 4.56 -13.17
N PHE A 26 7.03 4.14 -12.00
CA PHE A 26 7.72 3.25 -11.07
C PHE A 26 7.40 1.76 -11.29
N GLY A 27 6.55 1.45 -12.26
CA GLY A 27 6.04 0.10 -12.49
C GLY A 27 4.95 -0.29 -11.50
N THR A 28 4.30 0.66 -10.81
CA THR A 28 3.13 0.37 -10.00
C THR A 28 1.93 0.16 -10.90
N LEU A 29 1.39 -1.05 -10.89
CA LEU A 29 0.11 -1.33 -11.51
C LEU A 29 -1.00 -0.77 -10.62
N ASN A 30 -1.79 0.15 -11.12
CA ASN A 30 -2.91 0.71 -10.38
C ASN A 30 -4.22 0.70 -11.18
N PHE A 31 -5.34 0.52 -10.49
CA PHE A 31 -6.68 0.58 -11.08
C PHE A 31 -7.75 0.85 -10.04
N TYR A 32 -8.89 1.37 -10.50
CA TYR A 32 -10.04 1.64 -9.65
C TYR A 32 -11.08 0.51 -9.69
N LEU A 33 -11.62 0.18 -8.52
CA LEU A 33 -12.88 -0.51 -8.35
C LEU A 33 -13.91 0.51 -7.86
N GLU A 34 -14.86 0.83 -8.74
CA GLU A 34 -15.92 1.79 -8.49
C GLU A 34 -17.09 1.12 -7.76
N GLY A 35 -17.59 1.77 -6.71
CA GLY A 35 -18.75 1.34 -5.92
C GLY A 35 -19.98 2.23 -6.15
N ALA A 36 -20.97 2.07 -5.28
CA ALA A 36 -22.13 2.95 -5.27
C ALA A 36 -21.75 4.40 -4.89
N PRO A 37 -22.54 5.41 -5.31
CA PRO A 37 -22.30 6.80 -4.94
C PRO A 37 -22.25 7.03 -3.43
N GLY A 38 -21.41 7.98 -3.01
CA GLY A 38 -21.13 8.27 -1.60
C GLY A 38 -20.04 7.36 -1.02
N GLY A 39 -19.29 7.86 -0.05
CA GLY A 39 -18.10 7.18 0.48
C GLY A 39 -16.80 7.89 0.09
N ALA A 40 -15.67 7.27 0.38
CA ALA A 40 -14.33 7.83 0.10
C ALA A 40 -13.51 6.92 -0.80
N THR A 41 -12.35 7.41 -1.22
CA THR A 41 -11.36 6.59 -1.91
C THR A 41 -10.40 5.99 -0.89
N ALA A 42 -10.30 4.66 -0.86
CA ALA A 42 -9.24 3.94 -0.14
C ALA A 42 -8.21 3.43 -1.14
N LEU A 43 -6.93 3.72 -0.89
CA LEU A 43 -5.81 3.09 -1.57
C LEU A 43 -5.50 1.76 -0.89
N VAL A 44 -5.46 0.67 -1.64
CA VAL A 44 -4.93 -0.63 -1.20
C VAL A 44 -3.55 -0.79 -1.81
N TRP A 45 -2.51 -0.63 -0.98
CA TRP A 45 -1.11 -0.73 -1.40
C TRP A 45 -0.53 -2.10 -1.04
N ALA A 46 -0.11 -2.85 -2.05
CA ALA A 46 0.33 -4.23 -1.91
C ALA A 46 1.52 -4.54 -2.84
N PRO A 47 2.35 -5.55 -2.51
CA PRO A 47 3.31 -6.07 -3.46
C PRO A 47 2.61 -6.86 -4.58
N TRP A 48 3.24 -6.92 -5.77
CA TRP A 48 2.75 -7.69 -6.93
C TRP A 48 2.34 -9.12 -6.58
N GLU A 49 3.12 -9.79 -5.74
CA GLU A 49 2.88 -11.18 -5.32
C GLU A 49 1.53 -11.38 -4.62
N LYS A 50 0.99 -10.34 -3.97
CA LYS A 50 -0.30 -10.39 -3.27
C LYS A 50 -1.47 -9.97 -4.16
N GLY A 51 -1.21 -9.49 -5.37
CA GLY A 51 -2.20 -9.01 -6.33
C GLY A 51 -3.40 -9.96 -6.53
N PRO A 52 -3.19 -11.24 -6.85
CA PRO A 52 -4.29 -12.19 -7.05
C PRO A 52 -5.17 -12.41 -5.81
N GLU A 53 -4.62 -12.29 -4.59
CA GLU A 53 -5.38 -12.44 -3.35
C GLU A 53 -6.16 -11.17 -3.01
N VAL A 54 -5.55 -9.99 -3.22
CA VAL A 54 -6.23 -8.69 -3.10
C VAL A 54 -7.40 -8.62 -4.06
N LEU A 55 -7.17 -8.95 -5.34
CA LEU A 55 -8.20 -8.92 -6.39
C LEU A 55 -9.37 -9.83 -6.07
N ARG A 56 -9.11 -11.10 -5.74
CA ARG A 56 -10.17 -12.05 -5.35
C ARG A 56 -10.96 -11.56 -4.14
N THR A 57 -10.28 -10.98 -3.16
CA THR A 57 -10.95 -10.45 -1.97
C THR A 57 -11.89 -9.30 -2.31
N LEU A 58 -11.47 -8.39 -3.19
CA LEU A 58 -12.23 -7.19 -3.54
C LEU A 58 -13.34 -7.46 -4.55
N ALA A 59 -13.18 -8.45 -5.44
CA ALA A 59 -14.16 -8.78 -6.48
C ALA A 59 -15.54 -9.16 -5.91
N ASP A 60 -15.57 -9.79 -4.73
CA ASP A 60 -16.81 -10.25 -4.08
C ASP A 60 -17.46 -9.18 -3.19
N LEU A 61 -16.94 -7.94 -3.17
CA LEU A 61 -17.39 -6.90 -2.26
C LEU A 61 -18.23 -5.84 -2.96
N SER A 62 -19.27 -5.39 -2.26
CA SER A 62 -20.08 -4.24 -2.67
C SER A 62 -19.60 -2.99 -1.94
N PHE A 63 -19.06 -2.04 -2.69
CA PHE A 63 -18.45 -0.83 -2.12
C PHE A 63 -19.41 0.37 -2.10
N ARG A 64 -19.19 1.27 -1.14
CA ARG A 64 -19.56 2.69 -1.21
C ARG A 64 -18.28 3.48 -1.48
N GLY A 65 -18.24 4.28 -2.53
CA GLY A 65 -17.06 5.04 -2.91
C GLY A 65 -16.15 4.22 -3.82
N ARG A 66 -14.83 4.24 -3.57
CA ARG A 66 -13.84 3.69 -4.51
C ARG A 66 -12.70 2.98 -3.79
N ALA A 67 -12.28 1.84 -4.32
CA ALA A 67 -10.99 1.24 -3.97
C ALA A 67 -10.00 1.48 -5.11
N LEU A 68 -8.93 2.23 -4.85
CA LEU A 68 -7.77 2.31 -5.72
C LEU A 68 -6.82 1.19 -5.33
N VAL A 69 -6.69 0.16 -6.14
CA VAL A 69 -5.70 -0.90 -5.92
C VAL A 69 -4.40 -0.47 -6.56
N ALA A 70 -3.30 -0.59 -5.84
CA ALA A 70 -1.95 -0.31 -6.33
C ALA A 70 -1.03 -1.47 -5.94
N LEU A 71 -0.54 -2.17 -6.96
CA LEU A 71 0.36 -3.29 -6.86
C LEU A 71 1.76 -2.82 -7.27
N ALA A 72 2.67 -2.79 -6.31
CA ALA A 72 4.03 -2.29 -6.49
C ALA A 72 5.04 -3.45 -6.58
N PRO A 73 6.11 -3.30 -7.40
CA PRO A 73 7.21 -4.27 -7.41
C PRO A 73 7.97 -4.27 -6.07
N GLU A 74 8.16 -3.09 -5.48
CA GLU A 74 8.82 -2.89 -4.18
C GLU A 74 7.88 -2.13 -3.25
N ALA A 75 6.97 -2.85 -2.58
CA ALA A 75 5.93 -2.24 -1.74
C ALA A 75 6.47 -1.51 -0.49
N GLY A 76 7.76 -1.65 -0.18
CA GLY A 76 8.42 -0.97 0.94
C GLY A 76 9.10 0.35 0.57
N ASP A 77 9.03 0.78 -0.70
CA ASP A 77 9.68 2.00 -1.16
C ASP A 77 8.71 3.20 -1.09
N ALA A 78 9.17 4.30 -0.50
CA ALA A 78 8.33 5.45 -0.17
C ALA A 78 8.10 6.39 -1.35
N THR A 79 9.06 6.50 -2.28
CA THR A 79 8.94 7.37 -3.46
C THR A 79 7.76 6.98 -4.36
N PRO A 80 7.62 5.72 -4.84
CA PRO A 80 6.48 5.34 -5.68
C PRO A 80 5.16 5.49 -4.95
N PHE A 81 5.10 5.07 -3.68
CA PHE A 81 3.92 5.21 -2.85
C PHE A 81 3.48 6.68 -2.70
N THR A 82 4.41 7.58 -2.36
CA THR A 82 4.12 9.01 -2.17
C THR A 82 3.63 9.65 -3.45
N ALA A 83 4.24 9.31 -4.60
CA ALA A 83 3.79 9.80 -5.90
C ALA A 83 2.33 9.42 -6.17
N LEU A 84 1.97 8.17 -5.87
CA LEU A 84 0.62 7.65 -6.07
C LEU A 84 -0.39 8.30 -5.11
N VAL A 85 -0.08 8.40 -3.80
CA VAL A 85 -0.95 9.09 -2.83
C VAL A 85 -1.16 10.55 -3.21
N ARG A 86 -0.11 11.25 -3.64
CA ARG A 86 -0.18 12.64 -4.08
C ARG A 86 -1.06 12.81 -5.32
N HIS A 87 -0.96 11.90 -6.28
CA HIS A 87 -1.72 11.98 -7.52
C HIS A 87 -3.21 11.70 -7.30
N HIS A 88 -3.54 10.61 -6.61
CA HIS A 88 -4.92 10.15 -6.47
C HIS A 88 -5.64 10.69 -5.23
N ARG A 89 -4.91 11.28 -4.28
CA ARG A 89 -5.43 11.88 -3.03
C ARG A 89 -6.45 10.99 -2.31
N PRO A 90 -6.11 9.72 -2.01
CA PRO A 90 -7.02 8.85 -1.28
C PRO A 90 -7.26 9.40 0.14
N ARG A 91 -8.44 9.13 0.71
CA ARG A 91 -8.73 9.48 2.11
C ARG A 91 -8.03 8.51 3.06
N TYR A 92 -7.90 7.25 2.65
CA TYR A 92 -7.35 6.16 3.45
C TYR A 92 -6.26 5.42 2.66
N ALA A 93 -5.19 5.01 3.34
CA ALA A 93 -4.15 4.14 2.78
C ALA A 93 -4.10 2.83 3.57
N LEU A 94 -4.56 1.75 2.95
CA LEU A 94 -4.52 0.39 3.47
C LEU A 94 -3.21 -0.24 3.03
N LEU A 95 -2.27 -0.37 3.96
CA LEU A 95 -0.90 -0.83 3.74
C LEU A 95 -0.80 -2.30 4.14
N LEU A 96 -0.49 -3.19 3.20
CA LEU A 96 -0.25 -4.58 3.57
C LEU A 96 0.98 -4.69 4.49
N THR A 97 0.83 -5.45 5.57
CA THR A 97 1.84 -5.66 6.61
C THR A 97 1.84 -7.12 7.03
N LEU A 98 2.97 -7.59 7.57
CA LEU A 98 3.04 -8.87 8.26
C LEU A 98 2.07 -8.93 9.44
N GLY A 99 1.57 -10.14 9.73
CA GLY A 99 0.61 -10.43 10.79
C GLY A 99 -0.84 -10.57 10.30
N GLU A 100 -1.79 -10.62 11.24
CA GLU A 100 -3.22 -10.78 10.96
C GLU A 100 -4.04 -9.54 11.39
N GLY A 101 -5.21 -9.31 10.80
CA GLY A 101 -6.12 -8.25 11.25
C GLY A 101 -5.71 -6.84 10.83
N LEU A 102 -6.12 -5.86 11.63
CA LEU A 102 -6.03 -4.43 11.31
C LEU A 102 -5.14 -3.72 12.33
N PHE A 103 -4.39 -2.72 11.88
CA PHE A 103 -3.47 -1.97 12.73
C PHE A 103 -3.53 -0.47 12.46
N HIS A 104 -3.36 0.35 13.50
CA HIS A 104 -3.55 1.81 13.40
C HIS A 104 -2.33 2.64 13.84
N ARG A 105 -1.20 2.00 14.19
CA ARG A 105 0.03 2.67 14.59
C ARG A 105 1.28 1.89 14.14
N PHE A 106 2.37 2.61 13.96
CA PHE A 106 3.71 2.07 13.73
C PHE A 106 4.73 2.93 14.49
N PRO A 107 5.64 2.32 15.28
CA PRO A 107 6.59 3.06 16.12
C PRO A 107 7.72 3.74 15.33
N GLY A 108 7.92 3.37 14.07
CA GLY A 108 9.01 3.90 13.27
C GLY A 108 10.35 3.22 13.53
N PHE A 109 11.22 3.26 12.52
CA PHE A 109 12.63 2.89 12.60
C PHE A 109 13.36 3.48 11.38
N LYS A 110 14.69 3.40 11.37
CA LYS A 110 15.46 3.53 10.14
C LYS A 110 16.36 2.33 9.96
N GLU A 111 16.67 2.02 8.70
CA GLU A 111 17.68 1.05 8.35
C GLU A 111 19.04 1.76 8.28
N VAL A 112 20.07 1.14 8.83
CA VAL A 112 21.46 1.63 8.76
C VAL A 112 22.36 0.51 8.24
N GLU A 113 23.45 0.90 7.58
CA GLU A 113 24.47 -0.07 7.15
C GLU A 113 25.38 -0.42 8.33
N ALA A 114 25.55 -1.73 8.56
CA ALA A 114 26.40 -2.28 9.61
C ALA A 114 27.32 -3.35 8.99
N GLY A 115 28.40 -2.89 8.35
CA GLY A 115 29.26 -3.77 7.56
C GLY A 115 28.52 -4.29 6.32
N GLU A 116 28.39 -5.62 6.20
CA GLU A 116 27.63 -6.27 5.12
C GLU A 116 26.13 -6.46 5.46
N GLU A 117 25.73 -6.16 6.70
CA GLU A 117 24.36 -6.34 7.18
C GLU A 117 23.57 -5.01 7.21
N VAL A 118 22.25 -5.16 7.28
CA VAL A 118 21.32 -4.05 7.47
C VAL A 118 20.69 -4.18 8.85
N GLU A 119 20.91 -3.18 9.70
CA GLU A 119 20.31 -3.11 11.03
C GLU A 119 19.10 -2.18 11.04
N ARG A 120 18.05 -2.57 11.77
CA ARG A 120 16.91 -1.69 12.09
C ARG A 120 17.16 -1.04 13.44
N VAL A 121 17.20 0.29 13.45
CA VAL A 121 17.54 1.07 14.63
C VAL A 121 16.46 2.12 14.91
N PRO A 122 16.34 2.60 16.17
CA PRO A 122 15.51 3.75 16.49
C PRO A 122 15.81 4.96 15.61
N LEU A 123 14.79 5.81 15.40
CA LEU A 123 14.91 6.99 14.53
C LEU A 123 15.97 7.99 15.02
N ASP A 124 16.20 8.05 16.33
CA ASP A 124 17.15 8.93 17.02
C ASP A 124 18.58 8.36 17.11
N ASP A 125 18.84 7.14 16.61
CA ASP A 125 20.19 6.61 16.48
C ASP A 125 21.07 7.61 15.69
N PRO A 126 22.32 7.89 16.07
CA PRO A 126 23.13 8.90 15.39
C PRO A 126 23.58 8.49 13.96
N ARG A 127 23.54 7.19 13.62
CA ARG A 127 23.99 6.71 12.30
C ARG A 127 23.06 7.20 11.18
N PRO A 128 23.59 7.57 10.01
CA PRO A 128 22.76 8.01 8.89
C PRO A 128 21.91 6.84 8.38
N ALA A 129 20.67 7.15 7.97
CA ALA A 129 19.83 6.15 7.33
C ALA A 129 20.48 5.70 6.01
N ARG A 130 20.35 4.41 5.73
CA ARG A 130 20.77 3.80 4.48
C ARG A 130 20.07 4.46 3.30
N VAL A 131 20.82 4.72 2.23
CA VAL A 131 20.29 5.24 0.97
C VAL A 131 20.45 4.18 -0.11
N VAL A 132 19.34 3.74 -0.69
CA VAL A 132 19.32 2.68 -1.71
C VAL A 132 18.98 3.28 -3.06
N SER A 133 19.75 2.93 -4.10
CA SER A 133 19.39 3.25 -5.48
C SER A 133 18.55 2.12 -6.07
N ARG A 134 17.43 2.47 -6.70
CA ARG A 134 16.49 1.55 -7.32
C ARG A 134 16.38 1.81 -8.82
N THR A 135 16.08 0.76 -9.57
CA THR A 135 15.64 0.85 -10.96
C THR A 135 14.27 0.19 -11.03
N ALA A 136 13.24 0.95 -11.36
CA ALA A 136 11.90 0.45 -11.59
C ALA A 136 11.87 -0.51 -12.79
N PRO A 137 10.85 -1.38 -12.90
CA PRO A 137 10.64 -2.23 -14.08
C PRO A 137 10.59 -1.45 -15.41
N THR A 138 10.15 -0.19 -15.37
CA THR A 138 10.10 0.76 -16.50
C THR A 138 11.47 1.34 -16.90
N GLY A 139 12.52 1.07 -16.11
CA GLY A 139 13.85 1.67 -16.27
C GLY A 139 14.06 2.99 -15.52
N LEU A 140 13.03 3.56 -14.88
CA LEU A 140 13.17 4.76 -14.06
C LEU A 140 14.10 4.52 -12.87
N ARG A 141 15.10 5.37 -12.70
CA ARG A 141 16.03 5.32 -11.56
C ARG A 141 15.62 6.31 -10.47
N TYR A 142 15.61 5.85 -9.23
CA TYR A 142 15.27 6.67 -8.06
C TYR A 142 16.08 6.25 -6.84
N ARG A 143 16.04 7.06 -5.79
CA ARG A 143 16.73 6.82 -4.53
C ARG A 143 15.73 6.75 -3.39
N GLU A 144 15.93 5.79 -2.50
CA GLU A 144 15.15 5.59 -1.29
C GLU A 144 16.02 5.87 -0.07
N VAL A 145 15.58 6.80 0.77
CA VAL A 145 16.15 6.97 2.10
C VAL A 145 15.37 6.05 3.02
N ARG A 146 16.02 5.04 3.59
CA ARG A 146 15.38 3.98 4.38
C ARG A 146 15.08 4.43 5.82
N THR A 147 14.37 5.55 5.92
CA THR A 147 13.83 6.10 7.17
C THR A 147 12.33 5.96 7.13
N PHE A 148 11.75 5.36 8.17
CA PHE A 148 10.32 5.10 8.28
C PHE A 148 9.81 5.76 9.55
N PRO A 149 9.37 7.02 9.48
CA PRO A 149 8.89 7.72 10.66
C PRO A 149 7.69 7.01 11.31
N ALA A 150 7.53 7.24 12.61
CA ALA A 150 6.36 6.79 13.34
C ALA A 150 5.08 7.43 12.76
N TRP A 151 3.98 6.72 12.86
CA TRP A 151 2.66 7.25 12.50
C TRP A 151 1.57 6.61 13.34
N GLU A 152 0.44 7.31 13.45
CA GLU A 152 -0.75 6.86 14.14
C GLU A 152 -2.00 7.43 13.45
N SER A 153 -3.02 6.58 13.31
CA SER A 153 -4.36 6.93 12.84
C SER A 153 -5.38 6.69 13.95
N PRO A 154 -6.57 7.32 13.87
CA PRO A 154 -7.67 7.00 14.77
C PRO A 154 -7.96 5.49 14.77
N ALA A 155 -8.04 4.90 15.96
CA ALA A 155 -8.28 3.47 16.11
C ALA A 155 -9.66 3.10 15.51
N LEU A 156 -9.65 2.10 14.63
CA LEU A 156 -10.86 1.48 14.11
C LEU A 156 -11.25 0.30 15.01
N ASP A 157 -12.52 -0.11 14.95
CA ASP A 157 -12.99 -1.24 15.75
C ASP A 157 -12.20 -2.53 15.43
N GLY A 158 -11.69 -3.17 16.49
CA GLY A 158 -10.80 -4.34 16.39
C GLY A 158 -9.40 -4.06 15.81
N ALA A 159 -9.00 -2.81 15.63
CA ALA A 159 -7.63 -2.47 15.24
C ALA A 159 -6.67 -2.65 16.42
N ARG A 160 -5.55 -3.31 16.16
CA ARG A 160 -4.43 -3.46 17.09
C ARG A 160 -3.49 -2.25 16.97
N PRO A 161 -2.70 -1.94 18.00
CA PRO A 161 -1.83 -0.77 17.94
C PRO A 161 -0.77 -0.93 16.86
N THR A 162 0.07 -1.96 16.91
CA THR A 162 1.33 -1.94 16.15
C THR A 162 1.34 -2.89 14.95
N ALA A 163 1.68 -2.37 13.77
CA ALA A 163 2.01 -3.12 12.55
C ALA A 163 3.42 -2.79 12.05
N GLU A 164 3.95 -3.62 11.14
CA GLU A 164 5.11 -3.28 10.31
C GLU A 164 4.64 -2.68 8.97
N ALA A 165 4.11 -1.45 9.04
CA ALA A 165 3.61 -0.73 7.87
C ALA A 165 4.40 0.57 7.68
N PRO A 166 5.63 0.49 7.13
CA PRO A 166 6.62 1.58 7.13
C PRO A 166 6.20 2.86 6.39
N LEU A 167 5.21 2.76 5.48
CA LEU A 167 4.83 3.86 4.60
C LEU A 167 3.73 4.77 5.17
N GLY A 168 3.20 4.48 6.36
CA GLY A 168 2.05 5.24 6.88
C GLY A 168 2.37 6.72 7.15
N ALA A 169 3.59 7.05 7.56
CA ALA A 169 3.99 8.44 7.74
C ALA A 169 3.99 9.23 6.42
N ALA A 170 4.38 8.59 5.31
CA ALA A 170 4.31 9.19 3.98
C ALA A 170 2.86 9.42 3.55
N ALA A 171 1.94 8.54 3.95
CA ALA A 171 0.50 8.72 3.68
C ALA A 171 -0.05 9.94 4.42
N LEU A 172 0.27 10.06 5.73
CA LEU A 172 -0.16 11.19 6.57
C LEU A 172 0.35 12.53 6.03
N ALA A 173 1.62 12.57 5.61
CA ALA A 173 2.22 13.77 5.03
C ALA A 173 1.48 14.26 3.77
N GLU A 174 0.82 13.35 3.03
CA GLU A 174 0.02 13.66 1.85
C GLU A 174 -1.50 13.75 2.13
N GLY A 175 -1.91 13.66 3.40
CA GLY A 175 -3.29 13.83 3.86
C GLY A 175 -4.15 12.56 3.91
N ALA A 176 -3.58 11.38 3.69
CA ALA A 176 -4.27 10.10 3.75
C ALA A 176 -4.08 9.44 5.13
N LEU A 177 -5.14 8.87 5.70
CA LEU A 177 -5.06 8.14 6.97
C LEU A 177 -4.56 6.70 6.73
N PRO A 178 -3.37 6.31 7.23
CA PRO A 178 -2.82 4.97 7.05
C PRO A 178 -3.41 3.94 8.01
N TYR A 179 -3.56 2.71 7.53
CA TYR A 179 -3.89 1.54 8.34
C TYR A 179 -3.11 0.33 7.84
N GLY A 180 -2.54 -0.45 8.75
CA GLY A 180 -1.91 -1.72 8.42
C GLY A 180 -2.96 -2.81 8.23
N VAL A 181 -2.89 -3.54 7.13
CA VAL A 181 -3.74 -4.71 6.83
C VAL A 181 -2.89 -5.97 6.84
N GLY A 182 -3.12 -6.83 7.83
CA GLY A 182 -2.36 -8.06 8.04
C GLY A 182 -2.58 -9.09 6.94
N GLU A 183 -1.51 -9.52 6.30
CA GLU A 183 -1.54 -10.47 5.19
C GLU A 183 -1.81 -11.93 5.59
N GLY A 184 -1.61 -12.33 6.85
CA GLY A 184 -1.81 -13.71 7.33
C GLY A 184 -3.26 -14.21 7.20
N LYS A 185 -4.21 -13.27 7.13
CA LYS A 185 -5.62 -13.52 6.78
C LYS A 185 -6.15 -12.36 5.93
N LEU A 186 -5.41 -12.01 4.87
CA LEU A 186 -5.61 -10.81 4.06
C LEU A 186 -7.08 -10.55 3.73
N SER A 187 -7.81 -11.56 3.26
CA SER A 187 -9.21 -11.39 2.88
C SER A 187 -10.07 -10.87 4.05
N SER A 188 -9.94 -11.49 5.22
CA SER A 188 -10.67 -11.08 6.43
C SER A 188 -10.20 -9.73 6.97
N SER A 189 -8.89 -9.46 6.92
CA SER A 189 -8.29 -8.21 7.37
C SER A 189 -8.78 -7.03 6.52
N LEU A 190 -8.78 -7.20 5.19
CA LEU A 190 -9.18 -6.16 4.24
C LEU A 190 -10.69 -5.88 4.33
N LYS A 191 -11.52 -6.94 4.41
CA LYS A 191 -12.97 -6.79 4.63
C LYS A 191 -13.27 -6.05 5.92
N ARG A 192 -12.57 -6.37 7.02
CA ARG A 192 -12.70 -5.67 8.30
C ARG A 192 -12.32 -4.19 8.18
N ALA A 193 -11.18 -3.89 7.55
CA ALA A 193 -10.71 -2.52 7.36
C ALA A 193 -11.74 -1.68 6.57
N LEU A 194 -12.18 -2.19 5.42
CA LEU A 194 -13.15 -1.51 4.56
C LEU A 194 -14.51 -1.32 5.25
N SER A 195 -14.97 -2.32 6.02
CA SER A 195 -16.19 -2.24 6.82
C SER A 195 -16.08 -1.16 7.90
N ALA A 196 -15.00 -1.17 8.69
CA ALA A 196 -14.79 -0.20 9.76
C ALA A 196 -14.62 1.24 9.24
N LEU A 197 -14.24 1.40 7.98
CA LEU A 197 -14.17 2.69 7.27
C LEU A 197 -15.50 3.11 6.62
N GLY A 198 -16.55 2.29 6.72
CA GLY A 198 -17.86 2.55 6.10
C GLY A 198 -17.84 2.49 4.57
N LEU A 199 -16.87 1.77 3.99
CA LEU A 199 -16.68 1.66 2.55
C LEU A 199 -17.35 0.42 1.95
N LEU A 200 -17.94 -0.44 2.78
CA LEU A 200 -18.76 -1.55 2.32
C LEU A 200 -20.24 -1.18 2.44
N ARG A 201 -21.06 -1.67 1.50
CA ARG A 201 -22.51 -1.65 1.66
C ARG A 201 -22.90 -2.71 2.69
N GLU A 202 -23.62 -2.31 3.72
CA GLU A 202 -24.45 -3.25 4.47
C GLU A 202 -25.48 -3.85 3.50
N GLY A 203 -25.60 -5.17 3.52
CA GLY A 203 -26.57 -5.93 2.72
C GLY A 203 -27.99 -5.74 3.22
#